data_AF-A0A3E0PX16-F1
#
_entry.id   AF-A0A3E0PX16-F1
#
_cell.length_a   1.000
_cell.length_b   1.000
_cell.length_c   1.000
_cell.angle_alpha   90.00
_cell.angle_beta   90.00
_cell.angle_gamma   90.00
#
_symmetry.space_group_name_H-M   'P 1'
#
loop_
_entity.id
_entity.type
_entity.pdbx_description
1 polymer ?
#
loop_
_entity_poly.entity_id
_entity_poly.type
_entity_poly.pdbx_seq_one_letter_code
_entity_poly.pdbx_strand_id
1 'polypeptide(L)'
;MSCCSGAAVNETLTATITNLANCPCADGAEIELKIEPIVPTWSGRGPFGSCGREIGLTLICDGNECEHFKLDYEFSDACIGAGQIPAPESCSCDPLNLEFRLGPTGGCCNHPTPDDQFAITITE
;
A
#
# COMPACT_ATOMS: atom_id res chain seq x y z
N MET A 1 11.91 -15.24 -9.97
CA MET A 1 11.75 -14.94 -8.54
C MET A 1 10.29 -15.16 -8.23
N SER A 2 9.98 -15.91 -7.16
CA SER A 2 8.60 -16.23 -6.77
C SER A 2 8.42 -15.60 -5.40
N CYS A 3 7.65 -14.51 -5.33
CA CYS A 3 7.44 -13.72 -4.10
C CYS A 3 6.64 -14.47 -3.03
N CYS A 4 5.97 -15.52 -3.48
CA CYS A 4 5.24 -16.47 -2.69
C CYS A 4 5.66 -17.84 -3.17
N SER A 5 6.61 -18.48 -2.47
CA SER A 5 7.17 -19.78 -2.86
C SER A 5 6.09 -20.77 -3.27
N GLY A 6 6.00 -21.05 -4.58
CA GLY A 6 5.06 -22.02 -5.15
C GLY A 6 3.72 -21.45 -5.63
N ALA A 7 3.46 -20.15 -5.45
CA ALA A 7 2.31 -19.45 -6.01
C ALA A 7 2.75 -18.40 -7.05
N ALA A 8 2.01 -18.35 -8.16
CA ALA A 8 2.18 -17.28 -9.14
C ALA A 8 1.39 -16.06 -8.64
N VAL A 9 2.08 -14.93 -8.47
CA VAL A 9 1.40 -13.69 -8.12
C VAL A 9 0.77 -13.08 -9.37
N ASN A 10 -0.47 -12.61 -9.27
CA ASN A 10 -1.22 -12.02 -10.38
C ASN A 10 -0.53 -10.76 -10.92
N GLU A 11 -0.70 -10.48 -12.22
CA GLU A 11 -0.13 -9.30 -12.87
C GLU A 11 -0.79 -7.99 -12.41
N THR A 12 -2.04 -8.09 -11.95
CA THR A 12 -2.82 -7.00 -11.40
C THR A 12 -3.19 -7.32 -9.95
N LEU A 13 -2.94 -6.37 -9.06
CA LEU A 13 -3.33 -6.42 -7.65
C LEU A 13 -4.22 -5.22 -7.31
N THR A 14 -5.00 -5.33 -6.24
CA THR A 14 -5.81 -4.23 -5.70
C THR A 14 -5.29 -3.83 -4.34
N ALA A 15 -4.90 -2.56 -4.18
CA ALA A 15 -4.60 -1.97 -2.89
C ALA A 15 -5.84 -1.23 -2.36
N THR A 16 -6.28 -1.59 -1.15
CA THR A 16 -7.40 -0.95 -0.45
C THR A 16 -6.88 -0.20 0.76
N ILE A 17 -7.23 1.08 0.87
CA ILE A 17 -6.90 1.92 2.03
C ILE A 17 -8.03 1.81 3.06
N THR A 18 -7.69 1.47 4.30
CA THR A 18 -8.61 1.39 5.43
C THR A 18 -8.22 2.40 6.49
N ASN A 19 -9.15 3.25 6.91
CA ASN A 19 -8.93 4.19 8.00
C ASN A 19 -8.87 3.45 9.34
N LEU A 20 -7.75 3.57 10.05
CA LEU A 20 -7.59 3.04 11.40
C LEU A 20 -7.86 4.11 12.46
N ALA A 21 -7.49 5.36 12.19
CA ALA A 21 -7.75 6.49 13.09
C ALA A 21 -7.73 7.82 12.33
N ASN A 22 -8.66 8.71 12.69
CA ASN A 22 -8.67 10.15 12.35
C ASN A 22 -8.67 10.51 10.83
N CYS A 23 -8.76 9.53 9.93
CA CYS A 23 -8.72 9.72 8.48
C CYS A 23 -9.91 9.10 7.71
N PRO A 24 -11.17 9.38 8.08
CA PRO A 24 -12.33 8.74 7.44
C PRO A 24 -12.45 9.05 5.94
N CYS A 25 -11.86 10.15 5.46
CA CYS A 25 -11.92 10.49 4.04
C CYS A 25 -11.14 9.50 3.15
N ALA A 26 -10.16 8.79 3.70
CA ALA A 26 -9.31 7.84 2.96
C ALA A 26 -9.88 6.43 2.89
N ASP A 27 -10.87 6.13 3.74
CA ASP A 27 -11.42 4.79 3.93
C ASP A 27 -12.10 4.27 2.66
N GLY A 28 -11.80 3.02 2.31
CA GLY A 28 -12.36 2.33 1.14
C GLY A 28 -11.79 2.77 -0.21
N ALA A 29 -10.70 3.54 -0.23
CA ALA A 29 -10.05 3.91 -1.49
C ALA A 29 -9.36 2.70 -2.11
N GLU A 30 -9.60 2.45 -3.39
CA GLU A 30 -9.01 1.34 -4.14
C GLU A 30 -8.04 1.86 -5.21
N ILE A 31 -6.89 1.19 -5.33
CA ILE A 31 -5.83 1.51 -6.29
C ILE A 31 -5.41 0.22 -6.98
N GLU A 32 -5.52 0.19 -8.31
CA GLU A 32 -5.02 -0.90 -9.13
C GLU A 32 -3.49 -0.81 -9.22
N LEU A 33 -2.80 -1.89 -8.87
CA LEU A 33 -1.34 -2.01 -9.01
C LEU A 33 -1.03 -2.98 -10.15
N LYS A 34 -0.15 -2.57 -11.07
CA LYS A 34 0.25 -3.38 -12.23
C LYS A 34 1.70 -3.82 -12.10
N ILE A 35 1.96 -5.06 -12.48
CA ILE A 35 3.31 -5.60 -12.51
C ILE A 35 4.17 -4.81 -13.50
N GLU A 36 5.39 -4.49 -13.07
CA GLU A 36 6.40 -3.86 -13.90
C GLU A 36 7.23 -4.93 -14.62
N PRO A 37 7.64 -4.69 -15.87
CA PRO A 37 8.21 -5.73 -16.74
C PRO A 37 9.63 -6.19 -16.37
N ILE A 38 10.34 -5.49 -15.47
CA ILE A 38 11.79 -5.70 -15.24
C ILE A 38 12.09 -6.25 -13.84
N VAL A 39 11.24 -5.97 -12.86
CA VAL A 39 11.40 -6.35 -11.45
C VAL A 39 10.03 -6.82 -10.96
N PRO A 40 9.93 -7.83 -10.07
CA PRO A 40 8.65 -8.19 -9.44
C PRO A 40 8.19 -7.07 -8.50
N THR A 41 7.74 -5.97 -9.12
CA THR A 41 7.21 -4.78 -8.47
C THR A 41 5.87 -4.49 -9.07
N TRP A 42 4.90 -4.10 -8.24
CA TRP A 42 3.59 -3.67 -8.69
C TRP A 42 3.43 -2.20 -8.34
N SER A 43 3.16 -1.37 -9.34
CA SER A 43 3.01 0.07 -9.16
C SER A 43 1.62 0.53 -9.55
N GLY A 44 1.12 1.54 -8.84
CA GLY A 44 -0.16 2.15 -9.12
C GLY A 44 -0.30 3.51 -8.44
N ARG A 45 -1.17 4.35 -9.01
CA ARG A 45 -1.51 5.66 -8.48
C ARG A 45 -3.02 5.83 -8.51
N GLY A 46 -3.55 6.47 -7.48
CA GLY A 46 -4.98 6.69 -7.39
C GLY A 46 -5.37 7.68 -6.30
N PRO A 47 -6.66 8.02 -6.22
CA PRO A 47 -7.16 8.94 -5.21
C PRO A 47 -6.95 8.37 -3.81
N PHE A 48 -6.46 9.19 -2.88
CA PHE A 48 -6.45 8.90 -1.45
C PHE A 48 -7.86 9.15 -0.88
N GLY A 49 -8.78 8.27 -1.27
CA GLY A 49 -10.21 8.37 -1.02
C GLY A 49 -10.79 9.70 -1.46
N SER A 50 -11.64 10.26 -0.61
CA SER A 50 -12.28 11.57 -0.78
C SER A 50 -11.46 12.74 -0.21
N CYS A 51 -10.24 12.50 0.28
CA CYS A 51 -9.41 13.56 0.88
C CYS A 51 -8.92 14.61 -0.13
N GLY A 52 -9.15 14.39 -1.44
CA GLY A 52 -8.77 15.30 -2.52
C GLY A 52 -7.29 15.25 -2.89
N ARG A 53 -6.61 14.15 -2.57
CA ARG A 53 -5.18 13.92 -2.80
C ARG A 53 -4.98 12.65 -3.63
N GLU A 54 -3.78 12.50 -4.17
CA GLU A 54 -3.36 11.29 -4.88
C GLU A 54 -2.19 10.64 -4.13
N ILE A 55 -2.23 9.33 -4.02
CA ILE A 55 -1.15 8.50 -3.47
C ILE A 55 -0.64 7.55 -4.55
N GLY A 56 0.68 7.44 -4.63
CA GLY A 56 1.39 6.41 -5.38
C GLY A 56 1.85 5.31 -4.46
N LEU A 57 1.68 4.07 -4.91
CA LEU A 57 2.08 2.86 -4.21
C LEU A 57 2.98 2.02 -5.11
N THR A 58 4.07 1.52 -4.55
CA THR A 58 4.93 0.53 -5.21
C THR A 58 5.19 -0.62 -4.27
N LEU A 59 4.58 -1.77 -4.55
CA LEU A 59 4.85 -3.02 -3.86
C LEU A 59 6.10 -3.65 -4.46
N ILE A 60 7.09 -3.94 -3.62
CA ILE A 60 8.37 -4.52 -4.02
C ILE A 60 8.53 -5.88 -3.38
N CYS A 61 8.82 -6.88 -4.19
CA CYS A 61 9.20 -8.21 -3.73
C CYS A 61 10.73 -8.37 -3.74
N ASP A 62 11.32 -8.43 -2.55
CA ASP A 62 12.78 -8.51 -2.35
C ASP A 62 13.22 -9.89 -1.79
N GLY A 63 12.43 -10.93 -2.05
CA GLY A 63 12.67 -12.27 -1.52
C GLY A 63 11.76 -13.35 -2.11
N ASN A 64 11.75 -14.54 -1.48
CA ASN A 64 10.93 -15.69 -1.92
C ASN A 64 9.75 -15.99 -0.97
N GLU A 65 9.62 -15.21 0.09
CA GLU A 65 8.56 -15.33 1.09
C GLU A 65 7.89 -13.98 1.21
N CYS A 66 6.61 -14.00 1.55
CA CYS A 66 5.80 -12.80 1.48
C CYS A 66 6.13 -11.78 2.61
N GLU A 67 6.83 -12.20 3.65
CA GLU A 67 7.42 -11.33 4.66
C GLU A 67 8.49 -10.38 4.07
N HIS A 68 9.01 -10.69 2.88
CA HIS A 68 9.96 -9.85 2.16
C HIS A 68 9.30 -8.83 1.21
N PHE A 69 7.98 -8.71 1.23
CA PHE A 69 7.30 -7.62 0.55
C PHE A 69 7.56 -6.29 1.28
N LYS A 70 7.85 -5.25 0.51
CA LYS A 70 8.00 -3.86 0.96
C LYS A 70 7.00 -3.00 0.23
N LEU A 71 6.48 -1.97 0.89
CA LEU A 71 5.56 -1.03 0.27
C LEU A 71 6.15 0.38 0.33
N ASP A 72 6.52 0.89 -0.84
CA ASP A 72 6.82 2.31 -1.00
C ASP A 72 5.52 3.08 -1.21
N TYR A 73 5.45 4.25 -0.60
CA TYR A 73 4.33 5.16 -0.75
C TYR A 73 4.82 6.60 -0.96
N GLU A 74 4.09 7.35 -1.77
CA GLU A 74 4.36 8.77 -2.01
C GLU A 74 3.06 9.54 -2.24
N PHE A 75 2.95 10.75 -1.69
CA PHE A 75 1.81 11.63 -1.94
C PHE A 75 2.21 12.73 -2.92
N SER A 76 1.36 13.00 -3.91
CA SER A 76 1.65 13.95 -4.99
C SER A 76 1.84 15.38 -4.52
N ASP A 77 1.19 15.74 -3.41
CA ASP A 77 1.26 17.06 -2.77
C ASP A 77 2.20 17.08 -1.54
N ALA A 78 2.93 15.98 -1.31
CA ALA A 78 3.83 15.79 -0.18
C ALA A 78 3.16 16.05 1.19
N CYS A 79 1.86 15.76 1.33
CA CYS A 79 1.14 15.92 2.60
C CYS A 79 1.81 15.16 3.74
N ILE A 80 2.32 13.97 3.43
CA ILE A 80 3.43 13.34 4.12
C ILE A 80 4.55 13.12 3.12
N GLY A 81 5.79 13.12 3.63
CA GLY A 81 6.94 12.72 2.82
C GLY A 81 6.78 11.28 2.32
N ALA A 82 7.39 10.99 1.18
CA ALA A 82 7.49 9.61 0.69
C ALA A 82 8.20 8.73 1.73
N GLY A 83 7.81 7.47 1.80
CA GLY A 83 8.37 6.51 2.74
C GLY A 83 8.26 5.08 2.25
N GLN A 84 8.79 4.17 3.06
CA GLN A 84 8.78 2.73 2.82
C GLN A 84 8.33 2.01 4.08
N ILE A 85 7.41 1.06 3.94
CA ILE A 85 7.12 0.05 4.96
C ILE A 85 7.94 -1.20 4.63
N PRO A 86 8.84 -1.64 5.53
CA PRO A 86 9.81 -2.69 5.22
C PRO A 86 9.24 -4.12 5.24
N ALA A 87 8.04 -4.33 5.81
CA ALA A 87 7.38 -5.62 5.87
C ALA A 87 5.87 -5.45 6.11
N PRO A 88 5.01 -6.36 5.62
CA PRO A 88 3.60 -6.40 5.98
C PRO A 88 3.41 -6.85 7.43
N GLU A 89 2.35 -6.38 8.10
CA GLU A 89 1.94 -6.87 9.42
C GLU A 89 1.32 -8.26 9.38
N SER A 90 0.64 -8.59 8.27
CA SER A 90 0.09 -9.91 8.01
C SER A 90 0.24 -10.30 6.55
N CYS A 91 0.41 -11.59 6.30
CA CYS A 91 0.84 -12.08 5.01
C CYS A 91 0.25 -13.46 4.67
N SER A 92 -0.35 -13.58 3.49
CA SER A 92 -0.84 -14.83 2.89
C SER A 92 -0.51 -14.85 1.40
N CYS A 93 -0.27 -16.04 0.85
CA CYS A 93 0.23 -16.25 -0.51
C CYS A 93 -0.72 -17.00 -1.45
N ASP A 94 -1.86 -17.50 -0.95
CA ASP A 94 -2.84 -18.23 -1.76
C ASP A 94 -4.25 -18.07 -1.16
N PRO A 95 -5.03 -17.06 -1.59
CA PRO A 95 -4.63 -15.96 -2.48
C PRO A 95 -3.67 -14.98 -1.78
N LEU A 96 -2.98 -14.13 -2.56
CA LEU A 96 -2.14 -13.07 -1.99
C LEU A 96 -2.99 -12.12 -1.14
N ASN A 97 -2.57 -11.89 0.09
CA ASN A 97 -3.15 -10.89 0.98
C ASN A 97 -2.05 -10.32 1.90
N LEU A 98 -1.76 -9.03 1.76
CA LEU A 98 -0.74 -8.31 2.50
C LEU A 98 -1.37 -7.13 3.22
N GLU A 99 -1.18 -6.98 4.53
CA GLU A 99 -1.59 -5.78 5.27
C GLU A 99 -0.36 -4.95 5.64
N PHE A 100 -0.33 -3.68 5.26
CA PHE A 100 0.71 -2.72 5.61
C PHE A 100 0.09 -1.60 6.44
N ARG A 101 0.63 -1.32 7.63
CA ARG A 101 0.16 -0.18 8.44
C ARG A 101 1.06 1.03 8.26
N LEU A 102 0.43 2.14 7.87
CA LEU A 102 1.05 3.45 7.89
C LEU A 102 0.76 4.09 9.26
N GLY A 103 1.82 4.28 10.03
CA GLY A 103 1.79 5.03 11.29
C GLY A 103 1.53 6.53 11.08
N PRO A 104 1.54 7.33 12.16
CA PRO A 104 0.98 8.69 12.22
C PRO A 104 1.32 9.56 11.00
N THR A 105 0.33 9.76 10.12
CA THR A 105 0.43 10.55 8.88
C THR A 105 -0.14 11.94 9.06
N GLY A 106 0.49 12.77 9.89
CA GLY A 106 -0.02 14.11 10.13
C GLY A 106 -0.27 14.90 8.84
N GLY A 107 -1.50 15.38 8.64
CA GLY A 107 -1.82 16.42 7.66
C GLY A 107 -2.38 15.96 6.32
N CYS A 108 -2.49 14.65 6.04
CA CYS A 108 -3.10 14.17 4.79
C CYS A 108 -4.63 14.12 4.84
N CYS A 109 -5.21 14.05 6.04
CA CYS A 109 -6.64 13.81 6.23
C CYS A 109 -7.44 15.10 6.50
N ASN A 110 -6.84 16.26 6.18
CA ASN A 110 -7.37 17.59 6.52
C ASN A 110 -7.67 17.76 8.02
N HIS A 111 -6.97 16.99 8.84
CA HIS A 111 -7.07 16.99 10.29
C HIS A 111 -5.77 17.57 10.89
N PRO A 112 -5.85 18.42 11.94
CA PRO A 112 -4.68 19.13 12.46
C PRO A 112 -3.79 18.30 13.40
N THR A 113 -4.18 17.07 13.76
CA THR A 113 -3.39 16.22 14.67
C THR A 113 -2.54 15.22 13.89
N PRO A 114 -1.36 14.84 14.41
CA PRO A 114 -0.47 13.89 13.75
C PRO A 114 -0.94 12.43 13.85
N ASP A 115 -2.09 12.15 14.48
CA ASP A 115 -2.50 10.80 14.88
C ASP A 115 -3.34 10.06 13.81
N ASP A 116 -3.24 10.49 12.55
CA ASP A 116 -3.90 9.82 11.42
C ASP A 116 -3.23 8.46 11.17
N GLN A 117 -4.01 7.39 11.11
CA GLN A 117 -3.51 6.05 10.86
C GLN A 117 -4.37 5.35 9.83
N PHE A 118 -3.73 4.63 8.92
CA PHE A 118 -4.43 3.81 7.94
C PHE A 118 -3.64 2.55 7.61
N ALA A 119 -4.38 1.52 7.20
CA ALA A 119 -3.82 0.30 6.64
C ALA A 119 -3.97 0.32 5.12
N ILE A 120 -3.03 -0.29 4.42
CA ILE A 120 -3.10 -0.59 3.00
C ILE A 120 -3.11 -2.10 2.89
N THR A 121 -4.22 -2.66 2.42
CA THR A 121 -4.34 -4.10 2.18
C THR A 121 -4.19 -4.36 0.69
N ILE A 122 -3.29 -5.25 0.29
CA ILE A 122 -3.06 -5.62 -1.12
C ILE A 122 -3.52 -7.06 -1.34
N THR A 123 -4.42 -7.25 -2.30
CA THR A 123 -4.97 -8.57 -2.66
C THR A 123 -4.93 -8.82 -4.17
N GLU A 124 -5.06 -10.10 -4.54
CA GLU A 124 -5.32 -10.56 -5.92
C GLU A 124 -6.80 -10.55 -6.32
#